data_AF-A0A944N3J7-F1
#
_entry.id   AF-A0A944N3J7-F1
#
_cell.length_a   1.000
_cell.length_b   1.000
_cell.length_c   1.000
_cell.angle_alpha   90.00
_cell.angle_beta   90.00
_cell.angle_gamma   90.00
#
_symmetry.space_group_name_H-M   'P 1'
#
loop_
_entity.id
_entity.type
_entity.pdbx_description
1 polymer ?
#
loop_
_entity_poly.entity_id
_entity_poly.type
_entity_poly.pdbx_seq_one_letter_code
_entity_poly.pdbx_strand_id
1 'polypeptide(L)' 'MKYFYLELAGLICFIISGIFFIVSGILSGDYLSTIGSIIWTFACFLWLIPMLSRRNSQR' A
#
# COMPACT_ATOMS: atom_id res chain seq x y z
N MET A 1 2.78 -2.16 21.10
CA MET A 1 2.41 -0.85 20.50
C MET A 1 3.43 -0.27 19.52
N LYS A 2 4.76 -0.34 19.74
CA LYS A 2 5.76 0.28 18.82
C LYS A 2 5.78 -0.31 17.38
N TYR A 3 5.66 -1.63 17.25
CA TYR A 3 5.68 -2.30 15.93
C TYR A 3 4.49 -1.92 15.03
N PHE A 4 3.34 -1.61 15.63
CA PHE A 4 2.14 -1.20 14.89
C PHE A 4 2.35 0.09 14.10
N TYR A 5 3.03 1.07 14.69
CA TYR A 5 3.33 2.33 14.02
C TYR A 5 4.34 2.15 12.88
N LEU A 6 5.29 1.20 13.02
CA LEU A 6 6.23 0.87 11.96
C LEU A 6 5.55 0.17 10.78
N GLU A 7 4.68 -0.79 11.05
CA GLU A 7 3.88 -1.47 10.01
C GLU A 7 2.94 -0.49 9.30
N LEU A 8 2.28 0.42 10.04
CA LEU A 8 1.42 1.45 9.46
C LEU A 8 2.22 2.45 8.61
N ALA A 9 3.36 2.92 9.11
CA ALA A 9 4.24 3.80 8.35
C ALA A 9 4.78 3.11 7.09
N GLY A 10 5.15 1.83 7.18
CA GLY A 10 5.56 1.02 6.04
C GLY A 10 4.45 0.88 4.99
N LEU A 11 3.22 0.59 5.41
CA LEU A 11 2.06 0.53 4.54
C LEU A 11 1.78 1.85 3.82
N ILE A 12 1.89 2.97 4.53
CA ILE A 12 1.75 4.31 3.92
C ILE A 12 2.85 4.56 2.88
N CYS A 13 4.11 4.27 3.21
CA CYS A 13 5.22 4.39 2.26
C CYS A 13 5.01 3.50 1.03
N PHE A 14 4.48 2.28 1.21
CA PHE A 14 4.16 1.40 0.09
C PHE A 14 3.07 1.97 -0.81
N ILE A 15 1.99 2.51 -0.25
CA ILE A 15 0.93 3.18 -1.03
C ILE A 15 1.51 4.36 -1.82
N ILE A 16 2.35 5.19 -1.20
CA ILE A 16 3.02 6.31 -1.88
C ILE A 16 3.87 5.80 -3.04
N SER A 17 4.68 4.76 -2.82
CA SER A 17 5.51 4.17 -3.87
C SER A 17 4.69 3.57 -5.02
N GLY A 18 3.54 2.95 -4.71
CA GLY A 18 2.60 2.43 -5.69
C GLY A 18 2.06 3.53 -6.60
N ILE A 19 1.72 4.70 -6.05
CA ILE A 19 1.27 5.86 -6.84
C ILE A 19 2.39 6.33 -7.79
N PHE A 20 3.64 6.45 -7.31
CA PHE A 20 4.76 6.81 -8.18
C PHE A 20 4.99 5.81 -9.31
N PHE A 21 4.89 4.52 -9.01
CA PHE A 21 5.02 3.46 -10.01
C PHE A 21 3.89 3.47 -11.04
N ILE A 22 2.65 3.74 -10.63
CA ILE A 22 1.52 3.93 -11.55
C ILE A 22 1.80 5.10 -12.49
N VAL A 23 2.19 6.26 -11.96
CA VAL A 23 2.49 7.45 -12.76
C VAL A 23 3.66 7.19 -13.73
N SER A 24 4.72 6.54 -13.24
CA SER A 24 5.86 6.16 -14.06
C SER A 24 5.47 5.16 -15.16
N GLY A 25 4.66 4.15 -14.84
CA GLY A 25 4.20 3.16 -15.81
C GLY A 25 3.36 3.78 -16.93
N ILE A 26 2.48 4.73 -16.59
CA ILE A 26 1.69 5.47 -17.57
C ILE A 26 2.59 6.31 -18.49
N LEU A 27 3.59 7.01 -17.92
CA LEU A 27 4.53 7.83 -18.70
C LEU A 27 5.43 6.99 -19.61
N SER A 28 5.84 5.81 -19.16
CA SER A 28 6.67 4.89 -19.94
C SER A 28 5.89 4.06 -20.97
N GLY A 29 4.55 4.11 -20.96
CA GLY A 29 3.70 3.24 -21.77
C GLY A 29 3.74 1.76 -21.34
N ASP A 30 4.27 1.49 -20.15
CA ASP A 30 4.36 0.14 -19.59
C ASP A 30 3.07 -0.19 -18.83
N TYR A 31 2.08 -0.65 -19.61
CA TYR A 31 0.78 -1.05 -19.09
C TYR A 31 0.88 -2.22 -18.11
N LEU A 32 1.89 -3.09 -18.24
CA LEU A 32 2.08 -4.24 -17.36
C LEU A 32 2.50 -3.77 -15.96
N SER A 33 3.50 -2.89 -15.90
CA SER A 33 3.95 -2.26 -14.66
C SER A 33 2.85 -1.41 -14.02
N THR A 34 2.08 -0.69 -14.83
CA THR A 34 0.94 0.13 -14.36
C THR A 34 -0.12 -0.74 -13.69
N ILE A 35 -0.57 -1.82 -14.34
CA ILE A 35 -1.59 -2.73 -13.82
C ILE A 35 -1.07 -3.42 -12.55
N GLY A 36 0.18 -3.90 -12.55
CA GLY A 36 0.80 -4.50 -11.38
C GLY A 36 0.81 -3.55 -10.18
N SER A 37 1.10 -2.27 -10.41
CA SER A 37 1.15 -1.25 -9.38
C SER A 37 -0.23 -0.87 -8.83
N ILE A 38 -1.27 -0.90 -9.68
CA ILE A 38 -2.68 -0.74 -9.26
C ILE A 38 -3.09 -1.89 -8.34
N ILE A 39 -2.84 -3.14 -8.75
CA ILE A 39 -3.19 -4.34 -7.97
C ILE A 39 -2.44 -4.33 -6.63
N TRP A 40 -1.16 -3.98 -6.66
CA TRP A 40 -0.34 -3.88 -5.46
C TRP A 40 -0.85 -2.83 -4.48
N THR A 41 -1.20 -1.63 -4.98
CA THR A 41 -1.78 -0.57 -4.17
C THR A 41 -3.08 -1.03 -3.51
N PHE A 42 -3.95 -1.75 -4.23
CA PHE A 42 -5.16 -2.36 -3.68
C PHE A 42 -4.85 -3.40 -2.59
N ALA A 43 -3.84 -4.23 -2.79
CA ALA A 43 -3.40 -5.20 -1.78
C ALA A 43 -2.92 -4.50 -0.50
N CYS A 44 -2.20 -3.38 -0.60
CA CYS A 44 -1.83 -2.55 0.54
C CYS A 44 -3.07 -2.05 1.31
N PHE A 45 -4.10 -1.57 0.61
CA PHE A 45 -5.35 -1.17 1.26
C PHE A 45 -6.07 -2.34 1.95
N LEU A 46 -6.13 -3.52 1.32
CA LEU A 46 -6.70 -4.71 1.94
C LEU A 46 -5.94 -5.13 3.20
N TRP A 47 -4.60 -4.98 3.20
CA TRP A 47 -3.77 -5.29 4.36
C TRP A 47 -3.95 -4.29 5.51
N LEU A 48 -4.37 -3.06 5.20
CA LEU A 48 -4.72 -2.05 6.18
C LEU A 48 -5.94 -2.45 7.04
N ILE A 49 -6.87 -3.23 6.50
CA ILE A 49 -8.11 -3.65 7.18
C ILE A 49 -7.83 -4.53 8.41
N PRO A 50 -7.14 -5.69 8.31
CA PRO A 50 -6.83 -6.52 9.48
C PRO A 50 -5.88 -5.80 10.45
N MET A 51 -5.02 -4.92 9.93
CA MET A 51 -4.14 -4.07 10.73
C MET A 51 -4.97 -3.14 11.64
N LEU A 52 -5.91 -2.38 11.08
CA LEU A 52 -6.84 -1.52 11.82
C LEU A 52 -7.73 -2.32 12.79
N SER A 53 -8.20 -3.50 12.36
CA SER A 53 -9.02 -4.40 13.18
C SER A 53 -8.28 -4.88 14.44
N ARG A 54 -6.99 -5.28 14.32
CA ARG A 54 -6.14 -5.66 15.46
C ARG A 54 -5.97 -4.52 16.47
N ARG A 55 -5.90 -3.27 16.00
CA ARG A 55 -5.80 -2.09 16.88
C ARG A 55 -7.09 -1.77 17.61
N ASN A 56 -8.24 -2.09 17.02
CA ASN A 56 -9.54 -1.93 17.67
C ASN A 56 -9.80 -3.02 18.71
N SER A 57 -9.33 -4.25 18.49
CA SER A 57 -9.45 -5.36 19.45
C SER A 57 -8.56 -5.23 20.69
N GLN A 58 -7.55 -4.35 20.66
CA GLN A 58 -6.63 -4.08 21.78
C GLN A 58 -7.00 -2.78 22.53
N ARG A 59 -8.17 -2.21 22.24
CA ARG A 59 -8.68 -0.99 22.88
C ARG A 59 -9.75 -1.32 23.91
#